data_AF-A0A7G1G5H7-F1
#
_entry.id   AF-A0A7G1G5H7-F1
#
_cell.length_a   1.000
_cell.length_b   1.000
_cell.length_c   1.000
_cell.angle_alpha   90.00
_cell.angle_beta   90.00
_cell.angle_gamma   90.00
#
_symmetry.space_group_name_H-M   'P 1'
#
loop_
_entity.id
_entity.type
_entity.pdbx_description
1 polymer ?
#
loop_
_entity_poly.entity_id
_entity_poly.type
_entity_poly.pdbx_seq_one_letter_code
_entity_poly.pdbx_strand_id
1 'polypeptide(L)'
;MILFISSVGLLASKDIIHVIKKYGLKFIFLGFLITSSGMFFTTILKKLFNANKYIFSGIFTGALTSSPGFASALETSKFHETQVGYGYALGYIPGVLVVVLSMYLLPKIFKINIEKELQNLKNDVKETQYNEKNFDFIAFSLIIIIGIIIGKIKFNFGVVKFSFGITGGVLMSSLFFGNLKQFLGMNFNMNTYILKNIKELGLLIFLSSVGLRYGYTSINSLNSKGILYIISAFIIGFLSLLIGFLFGRYVFKMNWIMLSGALCGGMTSTPGLGAAIDSTKSDDVTAGYGATYPFALIGMVIFVILLNN
;
A
#
# COMPACT_ATOMS: atom_id res chain seq x y z
N MET A 1 -7.96 10.15 -1.85
CA MET A 1 -7.30 9.09 -1.04
C MET A 1 -8.06 8.74 0.24
N ILE A 2 -8.31 9.68 1.18
CA ILE A 2 -9.01 9.36 2.44
C ILE A 2 -10.36 8.68 2.19
N LEU A 3 -11.18 9.25 1.30
CA LEU A 3 -12.47 8.69 0.88
C LEU A 3 -12.36 7.28 0.29
N PHE A 4 -11.30 7.02 -0.48
CA PHE A 4 -11.03 5.70 -1.03
C PHE A 4 -10.76 4.69 0.09
N ILE A 5 -9.79 4.99 0.95
CA ILE A 5 -9.34 4.08 2.02
C ILE A 5 -10.44 3.82 3.07
N SER A 6 -11.20 4.85 3.46
CA SER A 6 -12.28 4.68 4.43
C SER A 6 -13.37 3.75 3.88
N SER A 7 -13.78 3.95 2.62
CA SER A 7 -14.81 3.13 1.98
C SER A 7 -14.35 1.69 1.77
N VAL A 8 -13.12 1.53 1.30
CA VAL A 8 -12.49 0.23 1.02
C VAL A 8 -12.30 -0.58 2.31
N GLY A 9 -11.83 0.05 3.38
CA GLY A 9 -11.70 -0.63 4.68
C GLY A 9 -13.04 -1.01 5.29
N LEU A 10 -14.10 -0.20 5.12
CA LEU A 10 -15.45 -0.59 5.55
C LEU A 10 -15.96 -1.81 4.78
N LEU A 11 -15.77 -1.86 3.46
CA LEU A 11 -16.16 -2.99 2.63
C LEU A 11 -15.46 -4.29 3.07
N ALA A 12 -14.18 -4.21 3.40
CA ALA A 12 -13.36 -5.37 3.75
C ALA A 12 -13.39 -5.78 5.23
N SER A 13 -14.00 -4.96 6.08
CA SER A 13 -14.06 -5.19 7.53
C SER A 13 -14.85 -6.45 7.91
N LYS A 14 -15.72 -6.95 7.03
CA LYS A 14 -16.59 -8.11 7.27
C LYS A 14 -15.81 -9.39 7.54
N ASP A 15 -14.66 -9.55 6.90
CA ASP A 15 -13.89 -10.81 6.90
C ASP A 15 -12.51 -10.67 7.55
N ILE A 16 -12.17 -9.48 8.04
CA ILE A 16 -10.82 -9.13 8.51
C ILE A 16 -10.31 -10.03 9.65
N ILE A 17 -11.18 -10.39 10.62
CA ILE A 17 -10.78 -11.24 11.75
C ILE A 17 -10.35 -12.62 11.26
N HIS A 18 -11.12 -13.22 10.34
CA HIS A 18 -10.80 -14.54 9.82
C HIS A 18 -9.51 -14.50 9.01
N VAL A 19 -9.35 -13.47 8.16
CA VAL A 19 -8.15 -13.26 7.36
C VAL A 19 -6.89 -13.13 8.22
N ILE A 20 -6.96 -12.32 9.29
CA ILE A 20 -5.82 -12.14 10.22
C ILE A 20 -5.50 -13.46 10.93
N LYS A 21 -6.50 -14.23 11.39
CA LYS A 21 -6.26 -15.53 12.04
C LYS A 21 -5.60 -16.53 11.10
N LYS A 22 -5.98 -16.54 9.82
CA LYS A 22 -5.48 -17.51 8.83
C LYS A 22 -4.11 -17.15 8.26
N TYR A 23 -3.86 -15.86 8.02
CA TYR A 23 -2.69 -15.38 7.27
C TYR A 23 -1.77 -14.44 8.06
N GLY A 24 -2.09 -14.12 9.32
CA GLY A 24 -1.42 -13.07 10.11
C GLY A 24 0.11 -13.04 10.01
N LEU A 25 0.78 -14.13 10.38
CA LEU A 25 2.24 -14.22 10.32
C LEU A 25 2.80 -14.07 8.89
N LYS A 26 2.06 -14.56 7.88
CA LYS A 26 2.47 -14.46 6.47
C LYS A 26 2.46 -13.00 6.00
N PHE A 27 1.50 -12.19 6.45
CA PHE A 27 1.46 -10.75 6.14
C PHE A 27 2.62 -9.99 6.76
N ILE A 28 2.97 -10.30 8.02
CA ILE A 28 4.14 -9.71 8.68
C ILE A 28 5.39 -9.98 7.86
N PHE A 29 5.62 -11.25 7.51
CA PHE A 29 6.79 -11.65 6.74
C PHE A 29 6.81 -10.99 5.36
N LEU A 30 5.68 -10.96 4.63
CA LEU A 30 5.60 -10.32 3.32
C LEU A 30 5.92 -8.82 3.39
N GLY A 31 5.41 -8.11 4.40
CA GLY A 31 5.69 -6.68 4.58
C GLY A 31 7.18 -6.40 4.74
N PHE A 32 7.88 -7.15 5.58
CA PHE A 32 9.33 -7.03 5.75
C PHE A 32 10.11 -7.56 4.55
N LEU A 33 9.68 -8.63 3.90
CA LEU A 33 10.35 -9.20 2.73
C LEU A 33 10.36 -8.24 1.55
N ILE A 34 9.22 -7.61 1.24
CA ILE A 34 9.11 -6.66 0.13
C ILE A 34 9.97 -5.42 0.41
N THR A 35 9.94 -4.90 1.63
CA THR A 35 10.70 -3.69 1.98
C THR A 35 12.21 -3.95 2.10
N SER A 36 12.61 -5.11 2.62
CA SER A 36 14.02 -5.51 2.69
C SER A 36 14.61 -5.82 1.31
N SER A 37 13.83 -6.47 0.42
CA SER A 37 14.27 -6.69 -0.96
C SER A 37 14.42 -5.36 -1.72
N GLY A 38 13.51 -4.41 -1.50
CA GLY A 38 13.64 -3.07 -2.06
C GLY A 38 14.90 -2.35 -1.57
N MET A 39 15.22 -2.45 -0.28
CA MET A 39 16.47 -1.93 0.27
C MET A 39 17.68 -2.61 -0.39
N PHE A 40 17.67 -3.93 -0.47
CA PHE A 40 18.76 -4.71 -1.07
C PHE A 40 19.05 -4.26 -2.51
N PHE A 41 18.03 -4.21 -3.38
CA PHE A 41 18.23 -3.75 -4.76
C PHE A 41 18.62 -2.27 -4.85
N THR A 42 18.10 -1.43 -3.95
CA THR A 42 18.52 -0.03 -3.84
C THR A 42 20.01 0.07 -3.54
N THR A 43 20.54 -0.72 -2.58
CA THR A 43 21.97 -0.71 -2.24
C THR A 43 22.85 -1.18 -3.40
N ILE A 44 22.42 -2.21 -4.13
CA ILE A 44 23.14 -2.72 -5.31
C ILE A 44 23.21 -1.65 -6.40
N LEU A 45 22.06 -1.09 -6.80
CA LEU A 45 22.01 -0.11 -7.88
C LEU A 45 22.71 1.20 -7.50
N LYS A 46 22.62 1.63 -6.23
CA LYS A 46 23.38 2.78 -5.73
C LYS A 46 24.89 2.58 -5.95
N LYS A 47 25.41 1.39 -5.61
CA LYS A 47 26.84 1.06 -5.76
C LYS A 47 27.22 0.94 -7.24
N LEU A 48 26.38 0.31 -8.05
CA LEU A 48 26.59 0.14 -9.49
C LEU A 48 26.72 1.48 -10.22
N PHE A 49 25.86 2.44 -9.88
CA PHE A 49 25.82 3.76 -10.54
C PHE A 49 26.63 4.84 -9.83
N ASN A 50 27.37 4.49 -8.77
CA ASN A 50 28.12 5.42 -7.92
C ASN A 50 27.30 6.68 -7.56
N ALA A 51 26.05 6.47 -7.16
CA ALA A 51 25.06 7.52 -7.03
C ALA A 51 24.91 8.04 -5.59
N ASN A 52 24.35 9.25 -5.46
CA ASN A 52 24.12 9.90 -4.18
C ASN A 52 23.11 9.09 -3.33
N LYS A 53 23.47 8.79 -2.07
CA LYS A 53 22.65 8.00 -1.15
C LYS A 53 21.28 8.61 -0.87
N TYR A 54 21.17 9.94 -0.78
CA TYR A 54 19.93 10.64 -0.50
C TYR A 54 18.96 10.59 -1.70
N ILE A 55 19.48 10.68 -2.93
CA ILE A 55 18.66 10.45 -4.14
C ILE A 55 18.13 9.02 -4.14
N PHE A 56 18.97 8.02 -3.83
CA PHE A 56 18.55 6.62 -3.81
C PHE A 56 17.60 6.27 -2.66
N SER A 57 17.69 6.96 -1.53
CA SER A 57 16.71 6.92 -0.44
C SER A 57 15.34 7.44 -0.90
N GLY A 58 15.34 8.53 -1.67
CA GLY A 58 14.17 9.02 -2.38
C GLY A 58 13.62 8.00 -3.40
N ILE A 59 14.49 7.45 -4.26
CA ILE A 59 14.10 6.44 -5.26
C ILE A 59 13.49 5.21 -4.59
N PHE A 60 14.08 4.71 -3.51
CA PHE A 60 13.57 3.57 -2.76
C PHE A 60 12.15 3.82 -2.25
N THR A 61 11.95 4.95 -1.55
CA THR A 61 10.63 5.32 -1.02
C THR A 61 9.61 5.61 -2.13
N GLY A 62 10.03 6.16 -3.26
CA GLY A 62 9.19 6.38 -4.44
C GLY A 62 8.81 5.06 -5.14
N ALA A 63 9.78 4.17 -5.37
CA ALA A 63 9.58 2.89 -6.04
C ALA A 63 8.63 1.97 -5.26
N LEU A 64 8.72 1.99 -3.92
CA LEU A 64 7.78 1.33 -3.02
C LEU A 64 6.61 2.25 -2.63
N THR A 65 6.37 3.36 -3.35
CA THR A 65 5.23 4.28 -3.19
C THR A 65 4.89 4.70 -1.76
N SER A 66 5.90 4.77 -0.89
CA SER A 66 5.75 4.93 0.56
C SER A 66 5.90 6.38 0.99
N SER A 67 4.79 7.10 1.12
CA SER A 67 4.79 8.47 1.63
C SER A 67 5.31 8.59 3.08
N PRO A 68 4.97 7.70 4.04
CA PRO A 68 5.58 7.74 5.37
C PRO A 68 7.07 7.41 5.35
N GLY A 69 7.52 6.48 4.48
CA GLY A 69 8.94 6.22 4.25
C GLY A 69 9.68 7.45 3.73
N PHE A 70 9.07 8.18 2.79
CA PHE A 70 9.60 9.45 2.28
C PHE A 70 9.73 10.51 3.36
N ALA A 71 8.73 10.66 4.24
CA ALA A 71 8.81 11.57 5.38
C ALA A 71 9.99 11.20 6.31
N SER A 72 10.18 9.91 6.59
CA SER A 72 11.33 9.43 7.36
C SER A 72 12.67 9.71 6.66
N ALA A 73 12.71 9.57 5.34
CA ALA A 73 13.91 9.87 4.55
C ALA A 73 14.28 11.36 4.62
N LEU A 74 13.30 12.26 4.61
CA LEU A 74 13.51 13.69 4.82
C LEU A 74 14.01 13.98 6.25
N GLU A 75 13.38 13.40 7.28
CA GLU A 75 13.75 13.62 8.68
C GLU A 75 15.21 13.20 8.99
N THR A 76 15.69 12.15 8.32
CA THR A 76 17.07 11.64 8.45
C THR A 76 18.07 12.33 7.53
N SER A 77 17.61 13.21 6.62
CA SER A 77 18.43 13.86 5.60
C SER A 77 18.24 15.38 5.59
N LYS A 78 18.24 16.03 6.76
CA LYS A 78 17.89 17.45 6.94
C LYS A 78 18.65 18.44 6.02
N PHE A 79 19.87 18.11 5.59
CA PHE A 79 20.66 18.96 4.68
C PHE A 79 20.58 18.54 3.21
N HIS A 80 19.83 17.49 2.89
CA HIS A 80 19.73 16.88 1.56
C HIS A 80 18.28 16.63 1.12
N GLU A 81 17.32 17.36 1.69
CA GLU A 81 15.88 17.22 1.42
C GLU A 81 15.55 17.34 -0.08
N THR A 82 16.19 18.28 -0.79
CA THR A 82 16.02 18.44 -2.24
C THR A 82 16.41 17.19 -3.02
N GLN A 83 17.48 16.50 -2.61
CA GLN A 83 17.95 15.28 -3.27
C GLN A 83 17.00 14.11 -3.01
N VAL A 84 16.51 13.97 -1.77
CA VAL A 84 15.50 12.96 -1.41
C VAL A 84 14.20 13.22 -2.15
N GLY A 85 13.72 14.47 -2.17
CA GLY A 85 12.51 14.90 -2.87
C GLY A 85 12.57 14.63 -4.37
N TYR A 86 13.72 14.94 -4.98
CA TYR A 86 13.97 14.63 -6.38
C TYR A 86 13.90 13.13 -6.67
N GLY A 87 14.61 12.31 -5.87
CA GLY A 87 14.58 10.86 -6.00
C GLY A 87 13.18 10.26 -5.83
N TYR A 88 12.40 10.75 -4.86
CA TYR A 88 11.03 10.31 -4.63
C TYR A 88 10.14 10.62 -5.83
N ALA A 89 10.22 11.84 -6.39
CA ALA A 89 9.41 12.22 -7.55
C ALA A 89 9.70 11.31 -8.75
N LEU A 90 10.97 11.00 -9.02
CA LEU A 90 11.37 10.09 -10.09
C LEU A 90 10.98 8.64 -9.83
N GLY A 91 10.99 8.22 -8.55
CA GLY A 91 10.66 6.85 -8.19
C GLY A 91 9.17 6.57 -8.14
N TYR A 92 8.35 7.57 -7.82
CA TYR A 92 6.93 7.37 -7.55
C TYR A 92 6.14 6.91 -8.78
N ILE A 93 6.32 7.56 -9.93
CA ILE A 93 5.62 7.20 -11.18
C ILE A 93 5.94 5.76 -11.62
N PRO A 94 7.22 5.35 -11.80
CA PRO A 94 7.54 3.97 -12.14
C PRO A 94 7.09 2.98 -11.05
N GLY A 95 7.16 3.34 -9.77
CA GLY A 95 6.64 2.52 -8.67
C GLY A 95 5.15 2.24 -8.81
N VAL A 96 4.34 3.26 -9.06
CA VAL A 96 2.89 3.12 -9.31
C VAL A 96 2.64 2.25 -10.54
N LEU A 97 3.35 2.50 -11.65
CA LEU A 97 3.20 1.73 -12.88
C LEU A 97 3.50 0.25 -12.65
N VAL A 98 4.60 -0.07 -11.99
CA VAL A 98 4.99 -1.45 -11.67
C VAL A 98 3.89 -2.16 -10.91
N VAL A 99 3.39 -1.58 -9.81
CA VAL A 99 2.40 -2.25 -8.97
C VAL A 99 1.10 -2.43 -9.72
N VAL A 100 0.60 -1.38 -10.38
CA VAL A 100 -0.65 -1.42 -11.15
C VAL A 100 -0.57 -2.47 -12.25
N LEU A 101 0.46 -2.42 -13.09
CA LEU A 101 0.63 -3.39 -14.18
C LEU A 101 0.78 -4.81 -13.66
N SER A 102 1.50 -5.01 -12.56
CA SER A 102 1.69 -6.34 -11.96
C SER A 102 0.38 -6.98 -11.54
N MET A 103 -0.61 -6.21 -11.07
CA MET A 103 -1.93 -6.75 -10.69
C MET A 103 -2.70 -7.33 -11.89
N TYR A 104 -2.49 -6.80 -13.09
CA TYR A 104 -3.09 -7.35 -14.32
C TYR A 104 -2.21 -8.41 -15.00
N LEU A 105 -0.88 -8.25 -14.96
CA LEU A 105 0.07 -9.09 -15.68
C LEU A 105 0.40 -10.39 -14.95
N LEU A 106 0.67 -10.37 -13.64
CA LEU A 106 1.01 -11.57 -12.88
C LEU A 106 -0.03 -12.68 -12.97
N PRO A 107 -1.34 -12.45 -12.78
CA PRO A 107 -2.31 -13.53 -12.88
C PRO A 107 -2.37 -14.12 -14.28
N LYS A 108 -2.15 -13.31 -15.33
CA LYS A 108 -2.10 -13.77 -16.72
C LYS A 108 -0.84 -14.59 -17.01
N ILE A 109 0.33 -14.09 -16.60
CA ILE A 109 1.64 -14.75 -16.82
C ILE A 109 1.69 -16.10 -16.10
N PHE A 110 1.24 -16.14 -14.83
CA PHE A 110 1.27 -17.34 -14.00
C PHE A 110 -0.01 -18.18 -14.08
N LYS A 111 -0.89 -17.88 -15.05
CA LYS A 111 -2.14 -18.61 -15.32
C LYS A 111 -3.02 -18.82 -14.08
N ILE A 112 -3.14 -17.78 -13.25
CA ILE A 112 -3.96 -17.76 -12.05
C ILE A 112 -5.42 -17.53 -12.46
N ASN A 113 -6.29 -18.50 -12.18
CA ASN A 113 -7.73 -18.34 -12.40
C ASN A 113 -8.35 -17.57 -11.22
N ILE A 114 -8.69 -16.30 -11.44
CA ILE A 114 -9.22 -15.39 -10.43
C ILE A 114 -10.57 -15.89 -9.89
N GLU A 115 -11.47 -16.37 -10.75
CA GLU A 115 -12.80 -16.86 -10.34
C GLU A 115 -12.67 -18.06 -9.40
N LYS A 116 -11.77 -19.00 -9.73
CA LYS A 116 -11.49 -20.17 -8.88
C LYS A 116 -10.88 -19.77 -7.54
N GLU A 117 -9.95 -18.81 -7.55
CA GLU A 117 -9.37 -18.28 -6.31
C GLU A 117 -10.43 -17.60 -5.44
N LEU A 118 -11.35 -16.84 -6.04
CA LEU A 118 -12.45 -16.20 -5.34
C LEU A 118 -13.42 -17.22 -4.72
N GLN A 119 -13.78 -18.27 -5.46
CA GLN A 119 -14.60 -19.37 -4.94
C GLN A 119 -13.91 -20.09 -3.77
N ASN A 120 -12.62 -20.39 -3.89
CA ASN A 120 -11.86 -21.03 -2.82
C ASN A 120 -11.81 -20.15 -1.56
N LEU A 121 -11.68 -18.84 -1.72
CA LEU A 121 -11.68 -17.90 -0.59
C LEU A 121 -13.06 -17.88 0.10
N LYS A 122 -14.16 -17.87 -0.67
CA LYS A 122 -15.52 -17.91 -0.12
C LYS A 122 -15.87 -19.23 0.56
N ASN A 123 -15.34 -20.35 0.08
CA ASN A 123 -15.53 -21.65 0.75
C ASN A 123 -14.83 -21.67 2.12
N ASP A 124 -13.71 -20.97 2.24
CA ASP A 124 -12.96 -20.83 3.49
C ASP A 124 -13.59 -19.82 4.48
N VAL A 125 -14.40 -18.88 3.97
CA VAL A 125 -15.01 -17.77 4.71
C VAL A 125 -16.52 -17.81 4.52
N LYS A 126 -17.26 -18.34 5.50
CA LYS A 126 -18.73 -18.33 5.45
C LYS A 126 -19.22 -16.90 5.22
N GLU A 127 -19.85 -16.65 4.06
CA GLU A 127 -20.52 -15.39 3.76
C GLU A 127 -21.57 -15.12 4.85
N THR A 128 -21.24 -14.23 5.78
CA THR A 128 -22.29 -13.63 6.61
C THR A 128 -23.12 -12.72 5.72
N GLN A 129 -24.35 -13.15 5.42
CA GLN A 129 -25.29 -12.34 4.65
C GLN A 129 -25.76 -11.19 5.54
N TYR A 130 -25.36 -9.97 5.19
CA TYR A 130 -25.65 -8.77 5.97
C TYR A 130 -26.82 -8.00 5.35
N ASN A 131 -27.81 -7.65 6.17
CA ASN A 131 -28.79 -6.65 5.80
C ASN A 131 -28.08 -5.29 5.74
N GLU A 132 -27.81 -4.81 4.52
CA GLU A 132 -27.23 -3.49 4.29
C GLU A 132 -28.20 -2.41 4.78
N LYS A 133 -27.68 -1.46 5.56
CA LYS A 133 -28.44 -0.30 6.02
C LYS A 133 -28.09 0.93 5.18
N ASN A 134 -28.87 2.00 5.35
CA ASN A 134 -28.59 3.30 4.75
C ASN A 134 -27.18 3.80 5.08
N PHE A 135 -26.62 4.61 4.18
CA PHE A 135 -25.34 5.26 4.41
C PHE A 135 -25.45 6.31 5.51
N ASP A 136 -24.57 6.25 6.50
CA ASP A 136 -24.52 7.16 7.64
C ASP A 136 -23.31 8.09 7.52
N PHE A 137 -23.58 9.36 7.17
CA PHE A 137 -22.55 10.38 6.99
C PHE A 137 -21.80 10.73 8.28
N ILE A 138 -22.47 10.68 9.44
CA ILE A 138 -21.87 11.02 10.74
C ILE A 138 -20.88 9.91 11.12
N ALA A 139 -21.32 8.66 11.03
CA ALA A 139 -20.47 7.49 11.28
C ALA A 139 -19.25 7.47 10.34
N PHE A 140 -19.45 7.75 9.05
CA PHE A 140 -18.37 7.80 8.06
C PHE A 140 -17.36 8.92 8.37
N SER A 141 -17.83 10.10 8.76
CA SER A 141 -16.98 11.22 9.15
C SER A 141 -16.17 10.93 10.41
N LEU A 142 -16.78 10.26 11.41
CA LEU A 142 -16.08 9.86 12.64
C LEU A 142 -14.96 8.87 12.36
N ILE A 143 -15.17 7.88 11.48
CA ILE A 143 -14.11 6.96 11.07
C ILE A 143 -12.91 7.72 10.53
N ILE A 144 -13.16 8.72 9.67
CA ILE A 144 -12.10 9.54 9.07
C ILE A 144 -11.39 10.35 10.14
N ILE A 145 -12.12 11.03 11.02
CA ILE A 145 -11.53 11.86 12.09
C ILE A 145 -10.65 11.01 13.00
N ILE A 146 -11.19 9.90 13.52
CA ILE A 146 -10.46 8.97 14.39
C ILE A 146 -9.26 8.40 13.63
N GLY A 147 -9.44 8.05 12.37
CA GLY A 147 -8.37 7.56 11.51
C GLY A 147 -7.23 8.55 11.31
N ILE A 148 -7.54 9.83 11.10
CA ILE A 148 -6.52 10.89 11.01
C ILE A 148 -5.79 11.05 12.34
N ILE A 149 -6.51 10.98 13.47
CA ILE A 149 -5.90 11.05 14.81
C ILE A 149 -4.92 9.88 15.00
N ILE A 150 -5.37 8.64 14.77
CA ILE A 150 -4.53 7.43 14.85
C ILE A 150 -3.32 7.56 13.92
N GLY A 151 -3.54 8.00 12.68
CA GLY A 151 -2.49 8.16 11.68
C GLY A 151 -1.42 9.19 12.08
N LYS A 152 -1.80 10.23 12.84
CA LYS A 152 -0.88 11.26 13.32
C LYS A 152 -0.10 10.85 14.57
N ILE A 153 -0.46 9.76 15.25
CA ILE A 153 0.30 9.27 16.40
C ILE A 153 1.72 8.95 15.94
N LYS A 154 2.69 9.59 16.59
CA LYS A 154 4.11 9.36 16.36
C LYS A 154 4.65 8.46 17.46
N PHE A 155 5.18 7.31 17.06
CA PHE A 155 5.92 6.42 17.93
C PHE A 155 7.41 6.75 17.81
N ASN A 156 8.06 6.99 18.95
CA ASN A 156 9.47 7.31 18.99
C ASN A 156 10.22 6.18 19.69
N PHE A 157 10.88 5.34 18.90
CA PHE A 157 11.76 4.28 19.39
C PHE A 157 13.21 4.71 19.22
N GLY A 158 13.62 5.74 19.98
CA GLY A 158 14.96 6.32 19.94
C GLY A 158 15.27 7.01 18.60
N VAL A 159 15.98 6.31 17.70
CA VAL A 159 16.37 6.79 16.36
C VAL A 159 15.23 6.63 15.34
N VAL A 160 14.29 5.72 15.61
CA VAL A 160 13.19 5.38 14.71
C VAL A 160 11.96 6.20 15.09
N LYS A 161 11.64 7.20 14.27
CA LYS A 161 10.36 7.93 14.34
C LYS A 161 9.41 7.34 13.31
N PHE A 162 8.37 6.68 13.81
CA PHE A 162 7.38 6.02 12.97
C PHE A 162 5.99 6.62 13.19
N SER A 163 5.24 6.77 12.11
CA SER A 163 3.83 7.11 12.12
C SER A 163 3.13 6.22 11.10
N PHE A 164 1.93 5.75 11.44
CA PHE A 164 1.10 4.98 10.53
C PHE A 164 0.68 5.77 9.28
N GLY A 165 0.81 7.09 9.31
CA GLY A 165 0.31 8.00 8.28
C GLY A 165 -1.22 8.06 8.25
N ILE A 166 -1.75 9.08 7.59
CA ILE A 166 -3.20 9.27 7.47
C ILE A 166 -3.84 8.04 6.78
N THR A 167 -3.20 7.49 5.76
CA THR A 167 -3.66 6.28 5.05
C THR A 167 -3.80 5.08 5.98
N GLY A 168 -2.75 4.75 6.75
CA GLY A 168 -2.79 3.62 7.68
C GLY A 168 -3.80 3.82 8.80
N GLY A 169 -3.83 5.00 9.41
CA GLY A 169 -4.77 5.31 10.48
C GLY A 169 -6.23 5.24 10.06
N VAL A 170 -6.57 5.83 8.90
CA VAL A 170 -7.94 5.76 8.33
C VAL A 170 -8.33 4.33 7.99
N LEU A 171 -7.41 3.51 7.46
CA LEU A 171 -7.68 2.11 7.17
C LEU A 171 -7.91 1.28 8.45
N MET A 172 -7.08 1.47 9.47
CA MET A 172 -7.24 0.77 10.75
C MET A 172 -8.57 1.15 11.41
N SER A 173 -8.93 2.44 11.38
CA SER A 173 -10.22 2.93 11.87
C SER A 173 -11.39 2.30 11.11
N SER A 174 -11.36 2.30 9.78
CA SER A 174 -12.46 1.75 8.97
C SER A 174 -12.61 0.23 9.12
N LEU A 175 -11.51 -0.52 9.20
CA LEU A 175 -11.54 -1.96 9.48
C LEU A 175 -12.09 -2.26 10.89
N PHE A 176 -11.67 -1.48 11.89
CA PHE A 176 -12.10 -1.66 13.27
C PHE A 176 -13.60 -1.37 13.45
N PHE A 177 -14.05 -0.17 13.07
CA PHE A 177 -15.46 0.23 13.22
C PHE A 177 -16.39 -0.56 12.29
N GLY A 178 -15.95 -0.89 11.08
CA GLY A 178 -16.71 -1.73 10.17
C GLY A 178 -16.98 -3.13 10.75
N ASN A 179 -15.98 -3.72 11.42
CA ASN A 179 -16.12 -5.02 12.06
C ASN A 179 -17.02 -4.97 13.32
N LEU A 180 -17.06 -3.84 14.04
CA LEU A 180 -17.96 -3.65 15.19
C LEU A 180 -19.44 -3.56 14.78
N LYS A 181 -19.74 -3.25 13.51
CA LYS A 181 -21.08 -3.11 12.90
C LYS A 181 -21.91 -1.95 13.43
N GLN A 182 -22.03 -1.81 14.75
CA GLN A 182 -22.75 -0.74 15.43
C GLN A 182 -21.94 -0.28 16.65
N PHE A 183 -21.77 1.02 16.79
CA PHE A 183 -21.11 1.62 17.96
C PHE A 183 -21.75 2.97 18.27
N LEU A 184 -22.08 3.21 19.55
CA LEU A 184 -22.78 4.43 20.01
C LEU A 184 -24.06 4.76 19.23
N GLY A 185 -24.89 3.76 18.92
CA GLY A 185 -26.14 3.94 18.16
C GLY A 185 -25.95 4.18 16.66
N MET A 186 -24.73 4.44 16.18
CA MET A 186 -24.39 4.63 14.77
C MET A 186 -24.14 3.31 14.06
N ASN A 187 -24.55 3.21 12.80
CA ASN A 187 -24.37 2.01 11.98
C ASN A 187 -23.14 2.16 11.06
N PHE A 188 -22.18 1.25 11.23
CA PHE A 188 -20.97 1.16 10.42
C PHE A 188 -21.09 0.12 9.30
N ASN A 189 -22.10 -0.74 9.34
CA ASN A 189 -22.50 -1.58 8.22
C ASN A 189 -23.33 -0.77 7.20
N MET A 190 -22.64 0.02 6.38
CA MET A 190 -23.23 0.93 5.41
C MET A 190 -23.54 0.24 4.07
N ASN A 191 -24.39 0.88 3.27
CA ASN A 191 -24.73 0.48 1.91
C ASN A 191 -23.47 0.31 1.04
N THR A 192 -23.27 -0.88 0.47
CA THR A 192 -22.04 -1.21 -0.26
C THR A 192 -21.97 -0.54 -1.63
N TYR A 193 -23.10 -0.27 -2.26
CA TYR A 193 -23.17 0.47 -3.52
C TYR A 193 -22.64 1.90 -3.36
N ILE A 194 -23.08 2.62 -2.32
CA ILE A 194 -22.60 3.97 -2.03
C ILE A 194 -21.09 3.95 -1.70
N LEU A 195 -20.65 3.00 -0.87
CA LEU A 195 -19.22 2.85 -0.55
C LEU A 195 -18.36 2.58 -1.79
N LYS A 196 -18.84 1.76 -2.74
CA LYS A 196 -18.15 1.50 -4.01
C LYS A 196 -18.02 2.76 -4.87
N ASN A 197 -19.06 3.60 -4.93
CA ASN A 197 -19.01 4.87 -5.66
C ASN A 197 -18.05 5.87 -5.00
N ILE A 198 -18.09 5.99 -3.66
CA ILE A 198 -17.15 6.85 -2.91
C ILE A 198 -15.71 6.37 -3.09
N LYS A 199 -15.50 5.04 -3.07
CA LYS A 199 -14.21 4.41 -3.38
C LYS A 199 -13.71 4.87 -4.74
N GLU A 200 -14.49 4.69 -5.81
CA GLU A 200 -14.08 5.03 -7.18
C GLU A 200 -13.76 6.52 -7.32
N LEU A 201 -14.62 7.40 -6.82
CA LEU A 201 -14.36 8.85 -6.81
C LEU A 201 -13.06 9.19 -6.05
N GLY A 202 -12.87 8.59 -4.88
CA GLY A 202 -11.69 8.80 -4.05
C GLY A 202 -10.38 8.33 -4.69
N LEU A 203 -10.45 7.29 -5.54
CA LEU A 203 -9.33 6.75 -6.32
C LEU A 203 -9.01 7.67 -7.50
N LEU A 204 -10.02 8.07 -8.28
CA LEU A 204 -9.87 8.96 -9.44
C LEU A 204 -9.21 10.29 -9.04
N ILE A 205 -9.75 10.98 -8.03
CA ILE A 205 -9.18 12.24 -7.53
C ILE A 205 -7.72 12.07 -7.09
N PHE A 206 -7.41 10.92 -6.49
CA PHE A 206 -6.05 10.63 -6.02
C PHE A 206 -5.07 10.41 -7.18
N LEU A 207 -5.40 9.57 -8.17
CA LEU A 207 -4.54 9.37 -9.33
C LEU A 207 -4.35 10.66 -10.13
N SER A 208 -5.41 11.46 -10.30
CA SER A 208 -5.31 12.77 -10.96
C SER A 208 -4.35 13.71 -10.21
N SER A 209 -4.46 13.78 -8.88
CA SER A 209 -3.56 14.62 -8.06
C SER A 209 -2.11 14.17 -8.12
N VAL A 210 -1.85 12.86 -8.06
CA VAL A 210 -0.50 12.28 -8.20
C VAL A 210 0.10 12.63 -9.57
N GLY A 211 -0.68 12.45 -10.64
CA GLY A 211 -0.24 12.75 -12.01
C GLY A 211 0.15 14.22 -12.17
N LEU A 212 -0.68 15.13 -11.64
CA LEU A 212 -0.38 16.57 -11.67
C LEU A 212 0.84 16.95 -10.81
N ARG A 213 1.00 16.33 -9.64
CA ARG A 213 2.07 16.68 -8.69
C ARG A 213 3.45 16.20 -9.12
N TYR A 214 3.54 14.98 -9.67
CA TYR A 214 4.83 14.34 -9.97
C TYR A 214 5.12 14.19 -11.47
N GLY A 215 4.11 14.36 -12.34
CA GLY A 215 4.26 14.21 -13.78
C GLY A 215 5.24 15.21 -14.39
N TYR A 216 5.11 16.50 -14.04
CA TYR A 216 6.01 17.55 -14.54
C TYR A 216 7.47 17.29 -14.17
N THR A 217 7.76 16.96 -12.90
CA THR A 217 9.12 16.64 -12.44
C THR A 217 9.67 15.40 -13.13
N SER A 218 8.85 14.38 -13.37
CA SER A 218 9.28 13.14 -14.04
C SER A 218 9.66 13.37 -15.49
N ILE A 219 8.85 14.12 -16.24
CA ILE A 219 9.09 14.43 -17.66
C ILE A 219 10.30 15.37 -17.81
N ASN A 220 10.39 16.42 -16.99
CA ASN A 220 11.50 17.37 -17.08
C ASN A 220 12.84 16.82 -16.57
N SER A 221 12.81 15.65 -15.94
CA SER A 221 14.01 14.94 -15.50
C SER A 221 14.48 13.90 -16.50
N LEU A 222 13.98 13.91 -17.73
CA LEU A 222 14.46 13.06 -18.84
C LEU A 222 15.85 13.51 -19.38
N ASN A 223 16.73 13.94 -18.49
CA ASN A 223 18.15 14.07 -18.77
C ASN A 223 18.86 12.73 -18.55
N SER A 224 20.14 12.63 -18.95
CA SER A 224 20.90 11.38 -18.92
C SER A 224 20.95 10.72 -17.53
N LYS A 225 20.99 11.51 -16.45
CA LYS A 225 21.01 10.97 -15.07
C LYS A 225 19.62 10.61 -14.55
N GLY A 226 18.58 11.38 -14.89
CA GLY A 226 17.22 11.12 -14.42
C GLY A 226 16.60 9.89 -15.06
N ILE A 227 16.94 9.58 -16.32
CA ILE A 227 16.55 8.30 -16.95
C ILE A 227 17.11 7.10 -16.17
N LEU A 228 18.38 7.16 -15.75
CA LEU A 228 18.99 6.10 -14.92
C LEU A 228 18.23 5.93 -13.59
N TYR A 229 17.81 7.02 -12.96
CA TYR A 229 17.03 6.98 -11.72
C TYR A 229 15.62 6.40 -11.91
N ILE A 230 14.94 6.75 -13.00
CA ILE A 230 13.62 6.19 -13.35
C ILE A 230 13.73 4.68 -13.59
N ILE A 231 14.73 4.24 -14.37
CA ILE A 231 14.98 2.81 -14.60
C ILE A 231 15.31 2.09 -13.29
N SER A 232 16.14 2.71 -12.45
CA SER A 232 16.48 2.14 -11.13
C SER A 232 15.23 1.94 -10.28
N ALA A 233 14.33 2.93 -10.24
CA ALA A 233 13.08 2.83 -9.50
C ALA A 233 12.18 1.71 -10.04
N PHE A 234 12.07 1.60 -11.36
CA PHE A 234 11.31 0.51 -11.99
C PHE A 234 11.86 -0.86 -11.60
N ILE A 235 13.18 -1.05 -11.67
CA ILE A 235 13.85 -2.30 -11.30
C ILE A 235 13.63 -2.61 -9.82
N ILE A 236 13.85 -1.63 -8.93
CA ILE A 236 13.66 -1.80 -7.48
C ILE A 236 12.21 -2.22 -7.20
N GLY A 237 11.23 -1.48 -7.71
CA GLY A 237 9.83 -1.78 -7.48
C GLY A 237 9.44 -3.14 -8.04
N PHE A 238 9.88 -3.47 -9.27
CA PHE A 238 9.52 -4.70 -9.94
C PHE A 238 10.10 -5.92 -9.23
N LEU A 239 11.39 -5.90 -8.89
CA LEU A 239 12.04 -7.02 -8.22
C LEU A 239 11.51 -7.21 -6.79
N SER A 240 11.23 -6.12 -6.07
CA SER A 240 10.65 -6.21 -4.72
C SER A 240 9.27 -6.86 -4.73
N LEU A 241 8.41 -6.43 -5.67
CA LEU A 241 7.09 -7.00 -5.85
C LEU A 241 7.18 -8.46 -6.30
N LEU A 242 8.07 -8.77 -7.25
CA LEU A 242 8.23 -10.12 -7.78
C LEU A 242 8.68 -11.10 -6.69
N ILE A 243 9.63 -10.70 -5.83
CA ILE A 243 10.04 -11.53 -4.68
C ILE A 243 8.87 -11.75 -3.73
N GLY A 244 8.13 -10.69 -3.38
CA GLY A 244 6.93 -10.81 -2.56
C GLY A 244 5.91 -11.78 -3.18
N PHE A 245 5.70 -11.70 -4.49
CA PHE A 245 4.78 -12.57 -5.22
C PHE A 245 5.24 -14.02 -5.18
N LEU A 246 6.51 -14.30 -5.49
CA LEU A 246 7.06 -15.65 -5.52
C LEU A 246 6.97 -16.32 -4.15
N PHE A 247 7.36 -15.60 -3.09
CA PHE A 247 7.25 -16.13 -1.73
C PHE A 247 5.80 -16.30 -1.30
N GLY A 248 4.95 -15.31 -1.53
CA GLY A 248 3.55 -15.37 -1.15
C GLY A 248 2.80 -16.52 -1.85
N ARG A 249 3.05 -16.71 -3.16
CA ARG A 249 2.35 -17.73 -3.96
C ARG A 249 2.92 -19.13 -3.78
N TYR A 250 4.24 -19.28 -3.82
CA TYR A 250 4.86 -20.62 -3.86
C TYR A 250 5.32 -21.12 -2.50
N VAL A 251 5.79 -20.24 -1.62
CA VAL A 251 6.24 -20.63 -0.26
C VAL A 251 5.06 -20.63 0.70
N PHE A 252 4.30 -19.54 0.75
CA PHE A 252 3.18 -19.39 1.68
C PHE A 252 1.85 -19.93 1.16
N LYS A 253 1.79 -20.29 -0.13
CA LYS A 253 0.61 -20.83 -0.81
C LYS A 253 -0.63 -19.97 -0.58
N MET A 254 -0.46 -18.65 -0.62
CA MET A 254 -1.55 -17.71 -0.43
C MET A 254 -2.46 -17.67 -1.66
N ASN A 255 -3.75 -17.52 -1.37
CA ASN A 255 -4.75 -17.23 -2.38
C ASN A 255 -4.44 -15.90 -3.07
N TRP A 256 -4.65 -15.81 -4.38
CA TRP A 256 -4.31 -14.62 -5.16
C TRP A 256 -5.05 -13.36 -4.72
N ILE A 257 -6.32 -13.47 -4.31
CA ILE A 257 -7.11 -12.33 -3.83
C ILE A 257 -6.43 -11.70 -2.61
N MET A 258 -6.00 -12.55 -1.68
CA MET A 258 -5.33 -12.09 -0.47
C MET A 258 -3.88 -11.64 -0.73
N LEU A 259 -3.19 -12.35 -1.62
CA LEU A 259 -1.81 -12.06 -1.98
C LEU A 259 -1.70 -10.75 -2.75
N SER A 260 -2.54 -10.48 -3.74
CA SER A 260 -2.52 -9.22 -4.51
C SER A 260 -2.68 -8.01 -3.58
N GLY A 261 -3.57 -8.13 -2.60
CA GLY A 261 -3.73 -7.17 -1.51
C GLY A 261 -2.46 -7.01 -0.67
N ALA A 262 -1.88 -8.13 -0.22
CA ALA A 262 -0.65 -8.13 0.56
C ALA A 262 0.54 -7.52 -0.20
N LEU A 263 0.67 -7.77 -1.51
CA LEU A 263 1.70 -7.17 -2.36
C LEU A 263 1.51 -5.65 -2.43
N CYS A 264 0.28 -5.19 -2.63
CA CYS A 264 -0.02 -3.76 -2.61
C CYS A 264 0.26 -3.14 -1.25
N GLY A 265 -0.03 -3.85 -0.14
CA GLY A 265 0.26 -3.41 1.21
C GLY A 265 1.76 -3.33 1.50
N GLY A 266 2.52 -4.33 1.05
CA GLY A 266 3.99 -4.38 1.13
C GLY A 266 4.66 -3.28 0.33
N MET A 267 4.15 -3.01 -0.86
CA MET A 267 4.54 -1.87 -1.69
C MET A 267 3.86 -0.56 -1.23
N THR A 268 3.13 -0.55 -0.12
CA THR A 268 2.38 0.60 0.42
C THR A 268 1.52 1.37 -0.60
N SER A 269 1.14 0.72 -1.70
CA SER A 269 0.64 1.33 -2.92
C SER A 269 -0.88 1.34 -2.96
N THR A 270 -1.46 2.51 -2.65
CA THR A 270 -2.91 2.71 -2.77
C THR A 270 -3.43 2.60 -4.21
N PRO A 271 -2.74 3.10 -5.26
CA PRO A 271 -3.16 2.86 -6.65
C PRO A 271 -3.11 1.39 -7.01
N GLY A 272 -2.08 0.67 -6.53
CA GLY A 272 -1.96 -0.77 -6.67
C GLY A 272 -3.17 -1.51 -6.08
N LEU A 273 -3.61 -1.13 -4.88
CA LEU A 273 -4.82 -1.68 -4.28
C LEU A 273 -6.06 -1.44 -5.16
N GLY A 274 -6.21 -0.24 -5.72
CA GLY A 274 -7.28 0.05 -6.69
C GLY A 274 -7.26 -0.89 -7.89
N ALA A 275 -6.08 -1.08 -8.50
CA ALA A 275 -5.88 -2.01 -9.62
C ALA A 275 -6.12 -3.48 -9.23
N ALA A 276 -5.74 -3.88 -8.02
CA ALA A 276 -5.96 -5.22 -7.51
C ALA A 276 -7.46 -5.49 -7.29
N ILE A 277 -8.21 -4.53 -6.72
CA ILE A 277 -9.68 -4.64 -6.57
C ILE A 277 -10.34 -4.72 -7.95
N ASP A 278 -9.92 -3.88 -8.90
CA ASP A 278 -10.52 -3.88 -10.24
C ASP A 278 -10.21 -5.15 -11.04
N SER A 279 -8.96 -5.64 -10.99
CA SER A 279 -8.54 -6.88 -11.67
C SER A 279 -9.16 -8.13 -11.07
N THR A 280 -9.39 -8.16 -9.76
CA THR A 280 -9.98 -9.32 -9.06
C THR A 280 -11.50 -9.25 -8.92
N LYS A 281 -12.09 -8.08 -9.13
CA LYS A 281 -13.51 -7.78 -8.86
C LYS A 281 -13.94 -8.10 -7.42
N SER A 282 -13.01 -8.05 -6.46
CA SER A 282 -13.28 -8.27 -5.03
C SER A 282 -12.69 -7.18 -4.15
N ASP A 283 -13.48 -6.74 -3.17
CA ASP A 283 -13.03 -5.81 -2.13
C ASP A 283 -12.22 -6.53 -1.02
N ASP A 284 -12.23 -7.88 -0.98
CA ASP A 284 -11.50 -8.71 0.01
C ASP A 284 -9.98 -8.53 -0.06
N VAL A 285 -9.48 -8.11 -1.23
CA VAL A 285 -8.08 -7.71 -1.47
C VAL A 285 -7.58 -6.75 -0.40
N THR A 286 -8.45 -5.84 0.03
CA THR A 286 -8.17 -4.83 1.04
C THR A 286 -7.75 -5.42 2.38
N ALA A 287 -8.29 -6.59 2.75
CA ALA A 287 -7.93 -7.23 4.00
C ALA A 287 -6.43 -7.60 4.00
N GLY A 288 -5.93 -8.10 2.88
CA GLY A 288 -4.50 -8.38 2.69
C GLY A 288 -3.64 -7.12 2.69
N TYR A 289 -4.12 -6.05 2.05
CA TYR A 289 -3.47 -4.74 2.08
C TYR A 289 -3.36 -4.20 3.51
N GLY A 290 -4.47 -4.14 4.23
CA GLY A 290 -4.53 -3.61 5.59
C GLY A 290 -3.75 -4.43 6.60
N ALA A 291 -3.68 -5.75 6.42
CA ALA A 291 -2.88 -6.61 7.28
C ALA A 291 -1.37 -6.49 7.02
N THR A 292 -0.95 -6.24 5.78
CA THR A 292 0.49 -6.18 5.42
C THR A 292 1.07 -4.77 5.59
N TYR A 293 0.26 -3.74 5.34
CA TYR A 293 0.68 -2.34 5.30
C TYR A 293 1.40 -1.84 6.56
N PRO A 294 0.93 -2.08 7.81
CA PRO A 294 1.62 -1.62 9.01
C PRO A 294 3.05 -2.15 9.13
N PHE A 295 3.26 -3.43 8.81
CA PHE A 295 4.56 -4.07 8.90
C PHE A 295 5.50 -3.60 7.79
N ALA A 296 4.96 -3.37 6.60
CA ALA A 296 5.70 -2.73 5.51
C ALA A 296 6.17 -1.32 5.91
N LEU A 297 5.32 -0.52 6.57
CA LEU A 297 5.76 0.80 7.01
C LEU A 297 6.87 0.74 8.06
N ILE A 298 6.80 -0.19 9.02
CA ILE A 298 7.88 -0.38 10.00
C ILE A 298 9.18 -0.76 9.28
N GLY A 299 9.12 -1.73 8.37
CA GLY A 299 10.27 -2.10 7.53
C GLY A 299 10.82 -0.93 6.74
N MET A 300 9.96 -0.17 6.07
CA MET A 300 10.35 1.03 5.31
C MET A 300 11.13 2.04 6.14
N VAL A 301 10.63 2.40 7.33
CA VAL A 301 11.32 3.37 8.19
C VAL A 301 12.68 2.84 8.63
N ILE A 302 12.78 1.58 9.04
CA ILE A 302 14.04 0.96 9.45
C ILE A 302 15.05 0.98 8.29
N PHE A 303 14.62 0.55 7.09
CA PHE A 303 15.51 0.42 5.94
C PHE A 303 15.92 1.78 5.34
N VAL A 304 15.07 2.81 5.44
CA VAL A 304 15.45 4.19 5.11
C VAL A 304 16.57 4.69 6.01
N ILE A 305 16.47 4.48 7.33
CA ILE A 305 17.51 4.86 8.28
C ILE A 305 18.83 4.16 7.95
N LEU A 306 18.77 2.86 7.64
CA LEU A 306 19.96 2.08 7.26
C LEU A 306 20.57 2.49 5.91
N LEU A 307 19.77 3.00 4.96
CA LEU A 307 20.27 3.52 3.68
C LEU A 307 20.99 4.86 3.84
N ASN A 308 20.56 5.66 4.82
CA ASN A 308 21.03 7.03 5.04
C ASN A 308 22.22 7.14 5.98
N ASN A 309 22.46 6.16 6.85
CA ASN A 309 23.69 6.04 7.62
C ASN A 309 24.83 5.57 6.72
#